data_AF-A0A3S3MH45-F1
#
_entry.id   AF-A0A3S3MH45-F1
#
_cell.length_a   1.000
_cell.length_b   1.000
_cell.length_c   1.000
_cell.angle_alpha   90.00
_cell.angle_beta   90.00
_cell.angle_gamma   90.00
#
_symmetry.space_group_name_H-M   'P 1'
#
loop_
_entity.id
_entity.type
_entity.pdbx_description
1 polymer ?
#
loop_
_entity_poly.entity_id
_entity_poly.type
_entity_poly.pdbx_seq_one_letter_code
_entity_poly.pdbx_strand_id
1 'polypeptide(L)'
;MAATQFLCQSLYLSFKNGKKPNNLCKRSSFSPPSGHGSCLFNQKSQNQRYPVVRASASESAGGRKRVELVYDLDEKINRLADEVDINAGLQRLSLFSPCKINVFLRITRKREDGFHDLASLFHVISLGDTIKFSLSPTKTRDRMSTNVPGVPLDERNLIIKALNLYREKTGSDNFFWIHLDKKVPTGAGLGGGSSNAATALWAANQFNGGIATEQELQEWSAEIGSDIPFFFSHGAAYCTSRGEVVQDIPPPIPLDLPMVLIKPPEACPTAEVYKRFRLDQTSSVNPLTLLEKIKQAGISQDVCINDLEPTAFEVLPSLKRLKQRIHAAGRGQYDAVFMSGSGSTIVGLGSPDPPQFIYDEDDYMNVFVSEAHFLTREENQWYTEPGSTFSSSDSPVTDRLSI
;
A
#
# COMPACT_ATOMS: atom_id res chain seq x y z
N MET A 1 -17.13 -10.59 57.72
CA MET A 1 -17.43 -9.14 57.74
C MET A 1 -18.04 -8.79 56.40
N ALA A 2 -19.09 -7.95 56.37
CA ALA A 2 -20.01 -7.86 55.24
C ALA A 2 -19.78 -6.60 54.36
N ALA A 3 -20.32 -6.67 53.12
CA ALA A 3 -20.89 -5.64 52.24
C ALA A 3 -20.57 -4.13 52.46
N THR A 4 -20.55 -3.25 51.45
CA THR A 4 -21.56 -3.11 50.39
C THR A 4 -21.05 -2.24 49.22
N GLN A 5 -21.67 -2.37 48.05
CA GLN A 5 -21.47 -1.48 46.88
C GLN A 5 -22.15 -0.12 47.04
N PHE A 6 -21.77 0.88 46.22
CA PHE A 6 -22.63 2.03 45.91
C PHE A 6 -22.55 2.43 44.43
N LEU A 7 -23.72 2.78 43.87
CA LEU A 7 -23.99 3.23 42.50
C LEU A 7 -24.92 4.45 42.60
N CYS A 8 -24.70 5.50 41.80
CA CYS A 8 -25.68 6.52 41.37
C CYS A 8 -25.00 7.45 40.36
N GLN A 9 -25.41 7.53 39.09
CA GLN A 9 -26.65 8.09 38.50
C GLN A 9 -26.53 9.58 38.11
N SER A 10 -26.81 9.82 36.82
CA SER A 10 -27.02 11.10 36.15
C SER A 10 -28.40 11.71 36.44
N LEU A 11 -28.59 13.04 36.31
CA LEU A 11 -29.89 13.65 36.00
C LEU A 11 -29.82 15.16 35.65
N TYR A 12 -30.89 15.67 35.02
CA TYR A 12 -31.24 17.07 34.66
C TYR A 12 -30.47 17.80 33.53
N LEU A 13 -31.02 18.81 32.83
CA LEU A 13 -32.33 18.96 32.11
C LEU A 13 -32.33 20.31 31.33
N SER A 14 -33.26 20.49 30.40
CA SER A 14 -33.39 21.67 29.51
C SER A 14 -34.22 22.82 30.12
N PHE A 15 -33.99 24.09 29.74
CA PHE A 15 -35.03 25.14 29.65
C PHE A 15 -34.62 26.38 28.79
N LYS A 16 -35.58 27.28 28.49
CA LYS A 16 -35.57 28.30 27.41
C LYS A 16 -35.67 29.78 27.88
N ASN A 17 -35.21 30.67 26.98
CA ASN A 17 -35.79 31.99 26.58
C ASN A 17 -35.76 33.27 27.46
N GLY A 18 -35.37 34.38 26.79
CA GLY A 18 -35.89 35.76 26.93
C GLY A 18 -34.81 36.86 27.05
N LYS A 19 -34.96 38.14 26.64
CA LYS A 19 -35.71 38.90 25.60
C LYS A 19 -35.44 40.42 25.83
N LYS A 20 -35.18 41.22 24.77
CA LYS A 20 -35.32 42.72 24.66
C LYS A 20 -34.31 43.63 25.44
N PRO A 21 -34.20 44.96 25.15
CA PRO A 21 -34.99 45.85 24.23
C PRO A 21 -34.18 46.71 23.20
N ASN A 22 -34.90 47.56 22.43
CA ASN A 22 -34.40 48.51 21.40
C ASN A 22 -34.29 49.97 21.94
N ASN A 23 -33.53 50.89 21.28
CA ASN A 23 -34.04 51.88 20.28
C ASN A 23 -33.20 53.19 20.11
N LEU A 24 -33.12 53.67 18.84
CA LEU A 24 -32.99 55.08 18.36
C LEU A 24 -31.70 55.87 18.75
N CYS A 25 -31.00 56.67 17.93
CA CYS A 25 -31.16 57.30 16.59
C CYS A 25 -29.72 57.61 16.03
N LYS A 26 -29.40 58.15 14.83
CA LYS A 26 -30.12 58.72 13.65
C LYS A 26 -29.18 58.72 12.40
N ARG A 27 -29.77 58.86 11.20
CA ARG A 27 -29.37 59.53 9.91
C ARG A 27 -27.91 60.05 9.69
N SER A 28 -27.33 60.08 8.48
CA SER A 28 -27.76 59.70 7.09
C SER A 28 -26.65 60.06 6.06
N SER A 29 -26.57 59.57 4.81
CA SER A 29 -26.87 58.28 4.15
C SER A 29 -26.68 58.39 2.61
N PHE A 30 -25.91 57.50 1.94
CA PHE A 30 -25.95 57.35 0.48
C PHE A 30 -25.76 55.87 0.05
N SER A 31 -26.62 55.42 -0.87
CA SER A 31 -26.67 54.09 -1.53
C SER A 31 -26.49 54.29 -3.06
N PRO A 32 -26.38 53.29 -3.98
CA PRO A 32 -27.22 52.07 -4.12
C PRO A 32 -26.47 50.83 -4.74
N PRO A 33 -27.11 49.81 -5.37
CA PRO A 33 -28.38 49.12 -5.09
C PRO A 33 -28.24 47.58 -4.88
N SER A 34 -29.35 46.99 -4.46
CA SER A 34 -29.70 45.58 -4.18
C SER A 34 -29.42 44.47 -5.22
N GLY A 35 -29.26 43.24 -4.71
CA GLY A 35 -29.57 41.97 -5.39
C GLY A 35 -29.71 40.80 -4.40
N HIS A 36 -30.89 40.17 -4.30
CA HIS A 36 -31.16 39.04 -3.39
C HIS A 36 -30.69 37.69 -3.97
N GLY A 37 -30.31 36.73 -3.10
CA GLY A 37 -30.15 35.33 -3.52
C GLY A 37 -29.42 34.42 -2.53
N SER A 38 -30.09 33.96 -1.47
CA SER A 38 -29.59 32.87 -0.62
C SER A 38 -29.92 31.51 -1.23
N CYS A 39 -28.94 30.64 -1.45
CA CYS A 39 -29.16 29.25 -1.87
C CYS A 39 -28.49 28.23 -0.95
N LEU A 40 -29.33 27.30 -0.50
CA LEU A 40 -29.06 26.16 0.37
C LEU A 40 -27.89 25.29 -0.11
N PHE A 41 -27.07 24.83 0.83
CA PHE A 41 -26.23 23.64 0.63
C PHE A 41 -27.14 22.44 0.38
N ASN A 42 -26.99 21.78 -0.76
CA ASN A 42 -27.68 20.55 -1.07
C ASN A 42 -26.67 19.52 -1.57
N GLN A 43 -26.50 18.42 -0.82
CA GLN A 43 -25.63 17.31 -1.21
C GLN A 43 -26.15 16.68 -2.51
N LYS A 44 -25.37 16.76 -3.58
CA LYS A 44 -25.50 15.85 -4.73
C LYS A 44 -24.14 15.34 -5.15
N SER A 45 -24.04 14.02 -5.22
CA SER A 45 -22.94 13.31 -5.86
C SER A 45 -22.68 13.90 -7.25
N GLN A 46 -21.44 14.30 -7.51
CA GLN A 46 -20.97 14.66 -8.84
C GLN A 46 -19.76 13.80 -9.16
N ASN A 47 -19.93 12.94 -10.18
CA ASN A 47 -18.79 12.37 -10.89
C ASN A 47 -17.87 13.52 -11.31
N GLN A 48 -16.59 13.47 -10.94
CA GLN A 48 -15.59 14.41 -11.43
C GLN A 48 -15.48 14.26 -12.96
N ARG A 49 -16.15 15.15 -13.69
CA ARG A 49 -15.92 15.35 -15.12
C ARG A 49 -14.80 16.36 -15.25
N TYR A 50 -13.66 15.91 -15.74
CA TYR A 50 -12.57 16.79 -16.18
C TYR A 50 -13.10 17.88 -17.13
N PRO A 51 -12.59 19.12 -17.06
CA PRO A 51 -12.99 20.18 -17.97
C PRO A 51 -12.53 19.87 -19.40
N VAL A 52 -13.45 19.33 -20.22
CA VAL A 52 -13.22 19.10 -21.65
C VAL A 52 -13.45 20.40 -22.41
N VAL A 53 -12.38 20.96 -22.98
CA VAL A 53 -12.46 22.10 -23.89
C VAL A 53 -12.56 21.58 -25.32
N ARG A 54 -13.71 21.82 -25.97
CA ARG A 54 -13.89 21.54 -27.40
C ARG A 54 -13.50 22.75 -28.22
N ALA A 55 -12.44 22.61 -29.01
CA ALA A 55 -12.12 23.55 -30.08
C ALA A 55 -12.55 22.96 -31.43
N SER A 56 -13.12 23.80 -32.29
CA SER A 56 -13.41 23.47 -33.69
C SER A 56 -12.88 24.57 -34.59
N ALA A 57 -11.82 24.27 -35.33
CA ALA A 57 -11.31 25.12 -36.39
C ALA A 57 -11.95 24.71 -37.73
N SER A 58 -12.21 25.69 -38.60
CA SER A 58 -12.62 25.46 -39.98
C SER A 58 -11.55 26.00 -40.92
N GLU A 59 -10.78 25.12 -41.54
CA GLU A 59 -9.95 25.48 -42.69
C GLU A 59 -10.83 25.60 -43.93
N SER A 60 -10.52 26.55 -44.81
CA SER A 60 -11.30 26.91 -46.00
C SER A 60 -11.25 25.89 -47.14
N ALA A 61 -10.85 24.64 -46.85
CA ALA A 61 -10.86 23.51 -47.77
C ALA A 61 -11.31 22.20 -47.08
N GLY A 62 -12.63 21.98 -47.02
CA GLY A 62 -13.21 20.63 -47.05
C GLY A 62 -13.10 19.71 -45.81
N GLY A 63 -12.51 20.13 -44.68
CA GLY A 63 -12.35 19.26 -43.51
C GLY A 63 -12.66 19.90 -42.16
N ARG A 64 -13.69 19.40 -41.44
CA ARG A 64 -13.89 19.72 -40.02
C ARG A 64 -13.07 18.76 -39.14
N LYS A 65 -11.86 19.14 -38.73
CA LYS A 65 -11.17 18.49 -37.62
C LYS A 65 -11.76 18.98 -36.29
N ARG A 66 -12.21 18.04 -35.46
CA ARG A 66 -12.71 18.30 -34.10
C ARG A 66 -11.63 17.82 -33.13
N VAL A 67 -11.16 18.71 -32.25
CA VAL A 67 -10.14 18.38 -31.25
C VAL A 67 -10.78 18.53 -29.87
N GLU A 68 -10.82 17.44 -29.10
CA GLU A 68 -11.12 17.48 -27.69
C GLU A 68 -9.83 17.62 -26.90
N LEU A 69 -9.68 18.74 -26.19
CA LEU A 69 -8.62 18.94 -25.23
C LEU A 69 -9.19 18.62 -23.85
N VAL A 70 -8.85 17.45 -23.34
CA VAL A 70 -9.09 17.08 -21.93
C VAL A 70 -8.02 17.79 -21.12
N TYR A 71 -8.41 18.73 -20.27
CA TYR A 71 -7.46 19.44 -19.41
C TYR A 71 -7.44 18.79 -18.03
N ASP A 72 -6.52 17.84 -17.85
CA ASP A 72 -6.21 17.27 -16.54
C ASP A 72 -5.23 18.19 -15.81
N LEU A 73 -5.72 18.84 -14.75
CA LEU A 73 -4.92 19.74 -13.94
C LEU A 73 -3.96 18.98 -13.02
N ASP A 74 -4.35 17.80 -12.54
CA ASP A 74 -3.55 17.00 -11.61
C ASP A 74 -2.40 16.34 -12.37
N GLU A 75 -2.65 15.81 -13.57
CA GLU A 75 -1.59 15.34 -14.47
C GLU A 75 -0.60 16.47 -14.82
N LYS A 76 -1.10 17.67 -15.11
CA LYS A 76 -0.22 18.81 -15.44
C LYS A 76 0.58 19.30 -14.22
N ILE A 77 0.00 19.29 -13.03
CA ILE A 77 0.71 19.58 -11.77
C ILE A 77 1.80 18.53 -11.53
N ASN A 78 1.50 17.25 -11.75
CA ASN A 78 2.47 16.17 -11.63
C ASN A 78 3.62 16.32 -12.64
N ARG A 79 3.34 16.56 -13.92
CA ARG A 79 4.38 16.80 -14.94
C ARG A 79 5.25 18.02 -14.62
N LEU A 80 4.66 19.13 -14.16
CA LEU A 80 5.40 20.31 -13.73
C LEU A 80 6.19 20.08 -12.44
N ALA A 81 5.74 19.18 -11.56
CA ALA A 81 6.51 18.73 -10.41
C ALA A 81 7.74 17.93 -10.86
N ASP A 82 7.54 16.98 -11.78
CA ASP A 82 8.58 16.11 -12.33
C ASP A 82 9.64 16.90 -13.15
N GLU A 83 9.24 17.92 -13.91
CA GLU A 83 10.17 18.84 -14.62
C GLU A 83 11.02 19.69 -13.66
N VAL A 84 10.48 20.05 -12.49
CA VAL A 84 11.22 20.78 -11.44
C VAL A 84 12.16 19.84 -10.67
N ASP A 85 11.79 18.56 -10.53
CA ASP A 85 12.57 17.56 -9.77
C ASP A 85 13.96 17.29 -10.37
N ILE A 86 14.07 17.32 -11.70
CA ILE A 86 15.36 17.15 -12.42
C ILE A 86 16.38 18.24 -12.03
N ASN A 87 15.92 19.42 -11.61
CA ASN A 87 16.76 20.59 -11.39
C ASN A 87 17.10 20.86 -9.90
N ALA A 88 16.52 20.12 -8.95
CA ALA A 88 16.59 20.41 -7.52
C ALA A 88 17.15 19.24 -6.71
N GLY A 89 18.48 19.07 -6.73
CA GLY A 89 19.19 17.99 -6.04
C GLY A 89 18.72 17.76 -4.59
N LEU A 90 18.37 16.51 -4.29
CA LEU A 90 17.90 16.01 -2.98
C LEU A 90 16.63 16.68 -2.39
N GLN A 91 15.88 17.50 -3.13
CA GLN A 91 14.64 18.09 -2.59
C GLN A 91 13.43 17.14 -2.63
N ARG A 92 13.43 16.17 -3.54
CA ARG A 92 12.39 15.12 -3.65
C ARG A 92 13.01 13.73 -3.85
N LEU A 93 12.31 12.70 -3.37
CA LEU A 93 12.59 11.29 -3.63
C LEU A 93 11.32 10.63 -4.16
N SER A 94 11.40 9.88 -5.25
CA SER A 94 10.31 9.01 -5.74
C SER A 94 10.77 7.57 -5.60
N LEU A 95 10.08 6.79 -4.76
CA LEU A 95 10.51 5.46 -4.36
C LEU A 95 9.43 4.42 -4.65
N PHE A 96 9.87 3.26 -5.12
CA PHE A 96 9.02 2.09 -5.29
C PHE A 96 8.82 1.38 -3.94
N SER A 97 7.58 1.00 -3.64
CA SER A 97 7.17 0.35 -2.41
C SER A 97 6.58 -1.03 -2.77
N PRO A 98 7.42 -2.07 -2.88
CA PRO A 98 7.02 -3.37 -3.44
C PRO A 98 6.10 -4.14 -2.49
N CYS A 99 5.36 -5.09 -3.03
CA CYS A 99 4.61 -6.08 -2.27
C CYS A 99 5.49 -7.27 -1.86
N LYS A 100 4.91 -8.15 -1.05
CA LYS A 100 5.42 -9.49 -0.79
C LYS A 100 4.39 -10.57 -1.07
N ILE A 101 4.86 -11.79 -1.27
CA ILE A 101 4.04 -13.00 -1.08
C ILE A 101 4.57 -13.86 0.05
N ASN A 102 3.68 -14.65 0.64
CA ASN A 102 4.02 -15.76 1.52
C ASN A 102 4.06 -17.04 0.67
N VAL A 103 5.25 -17.49 0.27
CA VAL A 103 5.41 -18.72 -0.53
C VAL A 103 4.87 -19.92 0.24
N PHE A 104 5.20 -19.99 1.53
CA PHE A 104 4.44 -20.75 2.52
C PHE A 104 4.22 -19.90 3.77
N LEU A 105 3.15 -20.16 4.51
CA LEU A 105 2.85 -19.59 5.83
C LEU A 105 2.35 -20.72 6.73
N ARG A 106 3.15 -21.04 7.75
CA ARG A 106 2.80 -22.03 8.78
C ARG A 106 2.59 -21.33 10.11
N ILE A 107 1.53 -21.70 10.85
CA ILE A 107 1.34 -21.25 12.23
C ILE A 107 1.90 -22.33 13.16
N THR A 108 2.88 -21.98 13.98
CA THR A 108 3.64 -22.94 14.81
C THR A 108 3.05 -23.12 16.20
N ARG A 109 2.52 -22.05 16.80
CA ARG A 109 1.73 -22.11 18.05
C ARG A 109 0.88 -20.86 18.25
N LYS A 110 -0.11 -20.96 19.14
CA LYS A 110 -0.78 -19.80 19.73
C LYS A 110 0.01 -19.26 20.93
N ARG A 111 0.07 -17.95 21.09
CA ARG A 111 0.80 -17.25 22.14
C ARG A 111 -0.12 -16.82 23.29
N GLU A 112 0.47 -16.54 24.45
CA GLU A 112 -0.25 -16.05 25.64
C GLU A 112 -0.75 -14.60 25.48
N ASP A 113 -0.06 -13.79 24.66
CA ASP A 113 -0.45 -12.41 24.31
C ASP A 113 -1.61 -12.32 23.30
N GLY A 114 -2.20 -13.46 22.91
CA GLY A 114 -3.32 -13.54 21.98
C GLY A 114 -2.93 -13.57 20.49
N PHE A 115 -1.65 -13.37 20.16
CA PHE A 115 -1.13 -13.54 18.80
C PHE A 115 -0.81 -15.02 18.51
N HIS A 116 -0.25 -15.26 17.32
CA HIS A 116 0.23 -16.57 16.90
C HIS A 116 1.69 -16.44 16.48
N ASP A 117 2.51 -17.43 16.83
CA ASP A 117 3.82 -17.59 16.20
C ASP A 117 3.64 -18.27 14.84
N LEU A 118 4.34 -17.78 13.84
CA LEU A 118 4.37 -18.27 12.48
C LEU A 118 5.80 -18.59 12.04
N ALA A 119 5.89 -19.29 10.92
CA ALA A 119 7.12 -19.54 10.17
C ALA A 119 6.77 -19.51 8.69
N SER A 120 7.45 -18.66 7.91
CA SER A 120 7.02 -18.35 6.55
C SER A 120 8.21 -17.93 5.69
N LEU A 121 8.25 -18.44 4.45
CA LEU A 121 9.10 -17.87 3.41
C LEU A 121 8.37 -16.67 2.81
N PHE A 122 8.87 -15.47 3.09
CA PHE A 122 8.42 -14.24 2.45
C PHE A 122 9.33 -13.99 1.24
N HIS A 123 8.75 -13.50 0.13
CA HIS A 123 9.51 -12.99 -1.00
C HIS A 123 8.90 -11.69 -1.52
N VAL A 124 9.74 -10.68 -1.79
CA VAL A 124 9.35 -9.43 -2.44
C VAL A 124 9.01 -9.69 -3.90
N ILE A 125 8.01 -8.96 -4.42
CA ILE A 125 7.51 -9.09 -5.80
C ILE A 125 7.42 -7.74 -6.52
N SER A 126 7.35 -7.80 -7.84
CA SER A 126 7.33 -6.65 -8.75
C SER A 126 6.07 -5.78 -8.76
N LEU A 127 4.98 -6.22 -8.12
CA LEU A 127 3.83 -5.34 -7.88
C LEU A 127 4.14 -4.45 -6.68
N GLY A 128 3.92 -3.14 -6.78
CA GLY A 128 4.10 -2.20 -5.66
C GLY A 128 3.40 -0.87 -5.88
N ASP A 129 3.44 -0.02 -4.86
CA ASP A 129 3.01 1.38 -4.93
C ASP A 129 4.21 2.28 -5.24
N THR A 130 3.96 3.53 -5.66
CA THR A 130 5.02 4.54 -5.81
C THR A 130 4.77 5.68 -4.81
N ILE A 131 5.81 6.09 -4.07
CA ILE A 131 5.70 7.13 -3.05
C ILE A 131 6.67 8.27 -3.36
N LYS A 132 6.11 9.46 -3.62
CA LYS A 132 6.87 10.70 -3.78
C LYS A 132 6.95 11.41 -2.43
N PHE A 133 8.16 11.71 -1.98
CA PHE A 133 8.47 12.46 -0.77
C PHE A 133 9.17 13.77 -1.12
N SER A 134 8.93 14.81 -0.35
CA SER A 134 9.70 16.06 -0.39
C SER A 134 9.68 16.73 0.98
N LEU A 135 10.68 17.56 1.28
CA LEU A 135 10.69 18.30 2.55
C LEU A 135 9.53 19.29 2.62
N SER A 136 8.77 19.23 3.70
CA SER A 136 7.70 20.17 4.01
C SER A 136 8.31 21.52 4.38
N PRO A 137 7.87 22.65 3.77
CA PRO A 137 8.32 23.98 4.14
C PRO A 137 7.84 24.41 5.54
N THR A 138 7.01 23.59 6.21
CA THR A 138 6.53 23.82 7.57
C THR A 138 6.99 22.69 8.50
N LYS A 139 7.86 23.00 9.47
CA LYS A 139 8.34 22.06 10.51
C LYS A 139 7.30 21.78 11.61
N THR A 140 6.07 21.46 11.24
CA THR A 140 4.94 21.30 12.18
C THR A 140 4.07 20.07 11.95
N ARG A 141 4.04 19.53 10.73
CA ARG A 141 3.33 18.28 10.38
C ARG A 141 3.72 17.81 8.99
N ASP A 142 3.62 16.50 8.81
CA ASP A 142 3.60 15.89 7.49
C ASP A 142 2.28 16.23 6.78
N ARG A 143 2.27 16.18 5.45
CA ARG A 143 1.07 16.27 4.63
C ARG A 143 1.04 15.12 3.64
N MET A 144 -0.04 14.35 3.63
CA MET A 144 -0.20 13.21 2.75
C MET A 144 -1.34 13.42 1.75
N SER A 145 -1.14 12.90 0.55
CA SER A 145 -2.13 12.77 -0.52
C SER A 145 -2.02 11.41 -1.19
N THR A 146 -3.06 11.00 -1.93
CA THR A 146 -3.06 9.76 -2.73
C THR A 146 -4.08 9.89 -3.87
N ASN A 147 -3.93 9.06 -4.90
CA ASN A 147 -4.90 8.88 -5.98
C ASN A 147 -6.12 8.02 -5.58
N VAL A 148 -6.04 7.21 -4.52
CA VAL A 148 -7.12 6.27 -4.14
C VAL A 148 -7.95 6.77 -2.94
N PRO A 149 -9.28 6.94 -3.07
CA PRO A 149 -10.13 7.37 -1.96
C PRO A 149 -10.21 6.30 -0.85
N GLY A 150 -10.34 6.75 0.40
CA GLY A 150 -10.53 5.88 1.57
C GLY A 150 -9.24 5.42 2.26
N VAL A 151 -8.06 5.66 1.67
CA VAL A 151 -6.79 5.56 2.40
C VAL A 151 -6.73 6.68 3.46
N PRO A 152 -6.43 6.39 4.74
CA PRO A 152 -6.25 7.43 5.75
C PRO A 152 -5.09 8.37 5.40
N LEU A 153 -5.26 9.67 5.59
CA LEU A 153 -4.24 10.71 5.37
C LEU A 153 -3.74 11.33 6.69
N ASP A 154 -3.95 10.62 7.79
CA ASP A 154 -3.68 11.03 9.17
C ASP A 154 -2.89 9.94 9.93
N GLU A 155 -2.76 10.10 11.25
CA GLU A 155 -2.07 9.21 12.19
C GLU A 155 -2.47 7.72 12.12
N ARG A 156 -3.57 7.37 11.45
CA ARG A 156 -3.94 5.97 11.20
C ARG A 156 -3.10 5.34 10.09
N ASN A 157 -2.49 6.13 9.21
CA ASN A 157 -1.66 5.65 8.11
C ASN A 157 -0.28 5.20 8.62
N LEU A 158 0.19 4.05 8.15
CA LEU A 158 1.48 3.48 8.56
C LEU A 158 2.68 4.32 8.09
N ILE A 159 2.57 5.09 6.99
CA ILE A 159 3.58 6.07 6.57
C ILE A 159 3.76 7.16 7.64
N ILE A 160 2.67 7.75 8.14
CA ILE A 160 2.72 8.82 9.14
C ILE A 160 3.30 8.27 10.46
N LYS A 161 2.92 7.05 10.86
CA LYS A 161 3.51 6.36 12.00
C LYS A 161 5.02 6.10 11.84
N ALA A 162 5.46 5.69 10.65
CA ALA A 162 6.88 5.52 10.33
C ALA A 162 7.66 6.82 10.47
N LEU A 163 7.15 7.93 9.92
CA LEU A 163 7.80 9.23 10.02
C LEU A 163 7.83 9.76 11.46
N ASN A 164 6.76 9.54 12.24
CA ASN A 164 6.73 9.86 13.67
C ASN A 164 7.77 9.04 14.46
N LEU A 165 7.82 7.72 14.25
CA LEU A 165 8.79 6.85 14.92
C LEU A 165 10.24 7.24 14.55
N TYR A 166 10.50 7.51 13.27
CA TYR A 166 11.81 7.95 12.83
C TYR A 166 12.26 9.22 13.56
N ARG A 167 11.38 10.23 13.68
CA ARG A 167 11.66 11.44 14.46
C ARG A 167 11.87 11.17 15.95
N GLU A 168 11.07 10.27 16.54
CA GLU A 168 11.22 9.87 17.94
C GLU A 168 12.60 9.24 18.23
N LYS A 169 13.05 8.32 17.36
CA LYS A 169 14.32 7.60 17.53
C LYS A 169 15.55 8.48 17.23
N THR A 170 15.44 9.43 16.30
CA THR A 170 16.59 10.20 15.80
C THR A 170 16.66 11.65 16.28
N GLY A 171 15.58 12.21 16.83
CA GLY A 171 15.48 13.64 17.14
C GLY A 171 15.35 14.54 15.90
N SER A 172 15.12 13.98 14.71
CA SER A 172 14.93 14.75 13.48
C SER A 172 13.74 15.71 13.57
N ASP A 173 13.92 16.95 13.10
CA ASP A 173 12.86 17.97 12.99
C ASP A 173 12.29 18.10 11.56
N ASN A 174 12.62 17.14 10.67
CA ASN A 174 12.14 17.11 9.30
C ASN A 174 10.71 16.55 9.20
N PHE A 175 9.91 17.23 8.40
CA PHE A 175 8.55 16.85 8.04
C PHE A 175 8.43 16.81 6.52
N PHE A 176 7.45 16.07 6.02
CA PHE A 176 7.39 15.70 4.60
C PHE A 176 6.04 16.04 3.95
N TRP A 177 6.09 16.41 2.68
CA TRP A 177 4.96 16.29 1.77
C TRP A 177 5.08 14.97 1.02
N ILE A 178 4.00 14.20 1.07
CA ILE A 178 3.95 12.80 0.64
C ILE A 178 2.81 12.65 -0.36
N HIS A 179 3.09 12.02 -1.50
CA HIS A 179 2.08 11.52 -2.42
C HIS A 179 2.25 10.02 -2.61
N LEU A 180 1.22 9.26 -2.26
CA LEU A 180 1.15 7.81 -2.46
C LEU A 180 0.33 7.53 -3.74
N ASP A 181 1.00 7.16 -4.82
CA ASP A 181 0.36 6.53 -5.97
C ASP A 181 0.13 5.05 -5.65
N LYS A 182 -1.11 4.71 -5.34
CA LYS A 182 -1.51 3.39 -4.84
C LYS A 182 -2.02 2.51 -5.98
N LYS A 183 -1.19 1.55 -6.38
CA LYS A 183 -1.54 0.47 -7.33
C LYS A 183 -2.01 -0.78 -6.60
N VAL A 184 -1.49 -1.02 -5.40
CA VAL A 184 -1.75 -2.24 -4.60
C VAL A 184 -3.13 -2.17 -3.93
N PRO A 185 -4.03 -3.14 -4.15
CA PRO A 185 -5.34 -3.15 -3.50
C PRO A 185 -5.25 -3.29 -1.98
N THR A 186 -6.03 -2.49 -1.25
CA THR A 186 -6.20 -2.62 0.20
C THR A 186 -6.79 -3.98 0.56
N GLY A 187 -6.26 -4.63 1.61
CA GLY A 187 -6.76 -5.93 2.09
C GLY A 187 -6.38 -7.13 1.22
N ALA A 188 -5.35 -7.02 0.39
CA ALA A 188 -4.88 -8.07 -0.51
C ALA A 188 -4.04 -9.19 0.14
N GLY A 189 -3.52 -8.99 1.37
CA GLY A 189 -2.57 -9.93 2.02
C GLY A 189 -1.09 -9.74 1.59
N LEU A 190 -0.86 -8.88 0.59
CA LEU A 190 0.43 -8.63 -0.07
C LEU A 190 1.38 -7.67 0.69
N GLY A 191 1.05 -7.27 1.91
CA GLY A 191 1.93 -6.41 2.74
C GLY A 191 2.10 -4.95 2.28
N GLY A 192 1.38 -4.48 1.25
CA GLY A 192 1.61 -3.14 0.66
C GLY A 192 1.64 -1.98 1.66
N GLY A 193 0.72 -1.92 2.62
CA GLY A 193 0.73 -0.88 3.66
C GLY A 193 1.97 -0.95 4.59
N SER A 194 2.50 -2.16 4.83
CA SER A 194 3.73 -2.36 5.59
C SER A 194 4.95 -1.92 4.77
N SER A 195 4.99 -2.26 3.48
CA SER A 195 6.01 -1.75 2.55
C SER A 195 6.01 -0.23 2.48
N ASN A 196 4.83 0.40 2.44
CA ASN A 196 4.72 1.86 2.41
C ASN A 196 5.39 2.50 3.65
N ALA A 197 5.28 1.84 4.81
CA ALA A 197 5.90 2.28 6.06
C ALA A 197 7.43 2.07 6.08
N ALA A 198 7.92 0.92 5.60
CA ALA A 198 9.36 0.67 5.47
C ALA A 198 10.01 1.67 4.50
N THR A 199 9.37 1.91 3.35
CA THR A 199 9.78 2.91 2.35
C THR A 199 9.83 4.31 2.96
N ALA A 200 8.90 4.66 3.85
CA ALA A 200 8.89 5.94 4.55
C ALA A 200 10.01 6.08 5.60
N LEU A 201 10.33 5.01 6.35
CA LEU A 201 11.49 4.98 7.25
C LEU A 201 12.80 5.17 6.46
N TRP A 202 12.96 4.44 5.36
CA TRP A 202 14.14 4.55 4.50
C TRP A 202 14.26 5.94 3.87
N ALA A 203 13.16 6.49 3.33
CA ALA A 203 13.13 7.85 2.78
C ALA A 203 13.53 8.90 3.83
N ALA A 204 12.95 8.82 5.04
CA ALA A 204 13.29 9.74 6.12
C ALA A 204 14.77 9.65 6.50
N ASN A 205 15.36 8.45 6.50
CA ASN A 205 16.79 8.29 6.74
C ASN A 205 17.64 8.97 5.65
N GLN A 206 17.32 8.79 4.37
CA GLN A 206 18.02 9.46 3.27
C GLN A 206 17.95 11.00 3.37
N PHE A 207 16.78 11.57 3.65
CA PHE A 207 16.63 13.02 3.85
C PHE A 207 17.38 13.58 5.07
N ASN A 208 17.79 12.72 6.01
CA ASN A 208 18.58 13.09 7.18
C ASN A 208 20.06 12.67 7.05
N GLY A 209 20.51 12.24 5.86
CA GLY A 209 21.91 11.90 5.59
C GLY A 209 22.34 10.51 6.06
N GLY A 210 21.40 9.57 6.22
CA GLY A 210 21.72 8.17 6.54
C GLY A 210 22.19 7.94 7.98
N ILE A 211 21.69 8.73 8.94
CA ILE A 211 22.13 8.67 10.35
C ILE A 211 21.77 7.37 11.08
N ALA A 212 20.76 6.63 10.61
CA ALA A 212 20.41 5.30 11.10
C ALA A 212 20.93 4.22 10.15
N THR A 213 21.42 3.11 10.69
CA THR A 213 21.74 1.91 9.90
C THR A 213 20.47 1.21 9.40
N GLU A 214 20.55 0.41 8.33
CA GLU A 214 19.38 -0.36 7.88
C GLU A 214 18.91 -1.38 8.94
N GLN A 215 19.82 -1.90 9.77
CA GLN A 215 19.47 -2.75 10.90
C GLN A 215 18.61 -2.00 11.94
N GLU A 216 19.00 -0.77 12.32
CA GLU A 216 18.19 0.04 13.24
C GLU A 216 16.81 0.36 12.66
N LEU A 217 16.72 0.70 11.36
CA LEU A 217 15.43 0.91 10.69
C LEU A 217 14.58 -0.36 10.71
N GLN A 218 15.18 -1.52 10.45
CA GLN A 218 14.51 -2.82 10.51
C GLN A 218 13.97 -3.12 11.91
N GLU A 219 14.80 -2.96 12.94
CA GLU A 219 14.44 -3.17 14.35
C GLU A 219 13.30 -2.24 14.80
N TRP A 220 13.40 -0.93 14.54
CA TRP A 220 12.36 0.04 14.90
C TRP A 220 11.04 -0.26 14.18
N SER A 221 11.09 -0.69 12.92
CA SER A 221 9.89 -0.94 12.12
C SER A 221 8.96 -2.02 12.70
N ALA A 222 9.50 -2.95 13.50
CA ALA A 222 8.73 -3.97 14.20
C ALA A 222 7.74 -3.41 15.24
N GLU A 223 7.96 -2.18 15.74
CA GLU A 223 7.06 -1.49 16.66
C GLU A 223 5.74 -1.07 15.98
N ILE A 224 5.76 -0.87 14.65
CA ILE A 224 4.60 -0.42 13.87
C ILE A 224 3.82 -1.61 13.28
N GLY A 225 4.49 -2.70 12.89
CA GLY A 225 3.84 -3.88 12.34
C GLY A 225 4.80 -5.01 11.94
N SER A 226 4.39 -6.26 12.17
CA SER A 226 5.25 -7.45 12.02
C SER A 226 5.73 -7.74 10.59
N ASP A 227 4.99 -7.32 9.56
CA ASP A 227 5.39 -7.47 8.15
C ASP A 227 6.38 -6.37 7.69
N ILE A 228 6.62 -5.31 8.48
CA ILE A 228 7.44 -4.15 8.05
C ILE A 228 8.96 -4.48 8.02
N PRO A 229 9.55 -5.15 9.03
CA PRO A 229 10.97 -5.51 9.03
C PRO A 229 11.41 -6.31 7.80
N PHE A 230 10.51 -7.11 7.21
CA PHE A 230 10.80 -7.89 6.02
C PHE A 230 11.21 -7.04 4.80
N PHE A 231 10.69 -5.82 4.67
CA PHE A 231 11.03 -4.95 3.55
C PHE A 231 12.44 -4.34 3.67
N PHE A 232 13.16 -4.59 4.76
CA PHE A 232 14.60 -4.35 4.87
C PHE A 232 15.45 -5.60 4.55
N SER A 233 14.85 -6.72 4.16
CA SER A 233 15.60 -7.85 3.58
C SER A 233 16.16 -7.53 2.19
N HIS A 234 17.02 -8.42 1.67
CA HIS A 234 17.51 -8.41 0.29
C HIS A 234 16.54 -9.01 -0.74
N GLY A 235 15.34 -9.45 -0.33
CA GLY A 235 14.26 -9.89 -1.23
C GLY A 235 13.59 -11.19 -0.81
N ALA A 236 14.36 -12.13 -0.28
CA ALA A 236 13.88 -13.41 0.23
C ALA A 236 14.30 -13.60 1.69
N ALA A 237 13.35 -13.95 2.55
CA ALA A 237 13.64 -14.20 3.97
C ALA A 237 12.75 -15.28 4.57
N TYR A 238 13.30 -15.99 5.53
CA TYR A 238 12.58 -16.88 6.42
C TYR A 238 12.16 -16.09 7.68
N CYS A 239 10.88 -15.77 7.78
CA CYS A 239 10.32 -14.92 8.84
C CYS A 239 9.65 -15.78 9.93
N THR A 240 9.89 -15.44 11.19
CA THR A 240 9.38 -16.15 12.38
C THR A 240 8.84 -15.19 13.45
N SER A 241 8.50 -15.68 14.65
CA SER A 241 7.67 -14.96 15.64
C SER A 241 6.32 -14.59 15.01
N ARG A 242 5.90 -13.32 15.00
CA ARG A 242 4.70 -12.83 14.30
C ARG A 242 5.00 -12.42 12.84
N GLY A 243 6.23 -12.64 12.37
CA GLY A 243 6.77 -12.19 11.09
C GLY A 243 7.94 -11.20 11.21
N GLU A 244 8.15 -10.62 12.40
CA GLU A 244 9.14 -9.57 12.66
C GLU A 244 10.58 -10.07 12.82
N VAL A 245 10.77 -11.36 13.12
CA VAL A 245 12.10 -11.97 13.19
C VAL A 245 12.47 -12.45 11.80
N VAL A 246 13.20 -11.61 11.08
CA VAL A 246 13.60 -11.81 9.67
C VAL A 246 14.96 -12.47 9.61
N GLN A 247 15.06 -13.61 8.93
CA GLN A 247 16.32 -14.22 8.54
C GLN A 247 16.45 -14.16 7.02
N ASP A 248 17.29 -13.26 6.52
CA ASP A 248 17.61 -13.17 5.09
C ASP A 248 18.23 -14.47 4.57
N ILE A 249 17.84 -14.84 3.35
CA ILE A 249 18.36 -16.01 2.64
C ILE A 249 18.62 -15.67 1.17
N PRO A 250 19.57 -16.35 0.50
CA PRO A 250 19.65 -16.31 -0.95
C PRO A 250 18.31 -16.72 -1.58
N PRO A 251 17.86 -16.08 -2.68
CA PRO A 251 16.59 -16.41 -3.33
C PRO A 251 16.50 -17.91 -3.65
N PRO A 252 15.56 -18.66 -3.03
CA PRO A 252 15.45 -20.10 -3.25
C PRO A 252 14.61 -20.44 -4.48
N ILE A 253 14.21 -19.42 -5.25
CA ILE A 253 13.32 -19.50 -6.43
C ILE A 253 13.94 -18.61 -7.52
N PRO A 254 13.93 -19.02 -8.80
CA PRO A 254 14.39 -18.17 -9.91
C PRO A 254 13.61 -16.86 -9.99
N LEU A 255 14.29 -15.73 -10.19
CA LEU A 255 13.65 -14.41 -10.21
C LEU A 255 12.77 -14.18 -11.46
N ASP A 256 13.06 -14.91 -12.54
CA ASP A 256 12.34 -14.92 -13.80
C ASP A 256 11.11 -15.85 -13.82
N LEU A 257 10.85 -16.59 -12.73
CA LEU A 257 9.65 -17.42 -12.60
C LEU A 257 8.39 -16.52 -12.54
N PRO A 258 7.51 -16.55 -13.55
CA PRO A 258 6.40 -15.61 -13.63
C PRO A 258 5.25 -16.01 -12.69
N MET A 259 4.47 -15.03 -12.24
CA MET A 259 3.26 -15.26 -11.47
C MET A 259 2.13 -14.31 -11.88
N VAL A 260 0.91 -14.75 -11.62
CA VAL A 260 -0.29 -13.92 -11.71
C VAL A 260 -0.94 -13.76 -10.32
N LEU A 261 -1.25 -12.52 -9.98
CA LEU A 261 -1.92 -12.12 -8.74
C LEU A 261 -3.39 -11.83 -9.06
N ILE A 262 -4.30 -12.61 -8.48
CA ILE A 262 -5.74 -12.54 -8.75
C ILE A 262 -6.45 -12.23 -7.43
N LYS A 263 -6.98 -11.01 -7.29
CA LYS A 263 -7.55 -10.48 -6.04
C LYS A 263 -9.01 -10.04 -6.27
N PRO A 264 -10.00 -10.70 -5.62
CA PRO A 264 -11.40 -10.30 -5.73
C PRO A 264 -11.66 -8.97 -5.03
N PRO A 265 -12.74 -8.22 -5.38
CA PRO A 265 -13.00 -6.92 -4.78
C PRO A 265 -13.13 -6.98 -3.25
N GLU A 266 -13.71 -8.07 -2.70
CA GLU A 266 -13.80 -8.29 -1.26
C GLU A 266 -12.42 -8.43 -0.59
N ALA A 267 -12.22 -7.73 0.53
CA ALA A 267 -11.09 -7.96 1.44
C ALA A 267 -11.42 -9.11 2.41
N CYS A 268 -10.43 -9.95 2.72
CA CYS A 268 -10.56 -10.94 3.79
C CYS A 268 -10.09 -10.32 5.13
N PRO A 269 -10.95 -10.15 6.16
CA PRO A 269 -10.55 -9.45 7.38
C PRO A 269 -9.57 -10.26 8.23
N THR A 270 -8.29 -9.90 8.20
CA THR A 270 -7.17 -10.59 8.89
C THR A 270 -7.49 -10.93 10.35
N ALA A 271 -8.08 -10.00 11.10
CA ALA A 271 -8.45 -10.21 12.50
C ALA A 271 -9.53 -11.29 12.69
N GLU A 272 -10.50 -11.41 11.79
CA GLU A 272 -11.54 -12.45 11.89
C GLU A 272 -11.00 -13.82 11.44
N VAL A 273 -10.08 -13.86 10.47
CA VAL A 273 -9.34 -15.08 10.10
C VAL A 273 -8.54 -15.60 11.31
N TYR A 274 -7.70 -14.78 11.93
CA TYR A 274 -6.94 -15.20 13.12
C TYR A 274 -7.81 -15.54 14.33
N LYS A 275 -8.99 -14.92 14.48
CA LYS A 275 -9.93 -15.20 15.56
C LYS A 275 -10.66 -16.54 15.41
N ARG A 276 -10.95 -16.97 14.17
CA ARG A 276 -11.56 -18.26 13.86
C ARG A 276 -10.56 -19.39 13.64
N PHE A 277 -9.28 -19.07 13.62
CA PHE A 277 -8.20 -20.01 13.32
C PHE A 277 -8.11 -21.14 14.36
N ARG A 278 -7.86 -22.36 13.89
CA ARG A 278 -7.85 -23.60 14.68
C ARG A 278 -6.58 -24.38 14.40
N LEU A 279 -5.65 -24.37 15.36
CA LEU A 279 -4.30 -24.93 15.20
C LEU A 279 -4.30 -26.43 14.92
N ASP A 280 -5.27 -27.16 15.47
CA ASP A 280 -5.52 -28.60 15.26
C ASP A 280 -5.85 -28.98 13.81
N GLN A 281 -6.15 -28.00 12.94
CA GLN A 281 -6.56 -28.20 11.55
C GLN A 281 -5.47 -27.77 10.55
N THR A 282 -4.26 -27.50 11.03
CA THR A 282 -3.09 -27.16 10.22
C THR A 282 -2.36 -28.39 9.69
N SER A 283 -1.45 -28.16 8.74
CA SER A 283 -0.52 -29.21 8.28
C SER A 283 0.49 -29.57 9.39
N SER A 284 0.90 -30.84 9.49
CA SER A 284 1.95 -31.27 10.44
C SER A 284 3.38 -31.09 9.89
N VAL A 285 3.54 -30.62 8.65
CA VAL A 285 4.85 -30.52 7.99
C VAL A 285 5.72 -29.45 8.65
N ASN A 286 7.00 -29.75 8.89
CA ASN A 286 7.94 -28.78 9.45
C ASN A 286 8.25 -27.65 8.42
N PRO A 287 8.15 -26.36 8.77
CA PRO A 287 8.44 -25.24 7.86
C PRO A 287 9.85 -25.28 7.25
N LEU A 288 10.86 -25.76 7.99
CA LEU A 288 12.22 -25.90 7.46
C LEU A 288 12.29 -26.99 6.38
N THR A 289 11.49 -28.07 6.49
CA THR A 289 11.39 -29.09 5.44
C THR A 289 10.74 -28.54 4.18
N LEU A 290 9.81 -27.59 4.28
CA LEU A 290 9.27 -26.88 3.11
C LEU A 290 10.37 -26.04 2.44
N LEU A 291 11.12 -25.27 3.23
CA LEU A 291 12.22 -24.44 2.72
C LEU A 291 13.31 -25.26 2.02
N GLU A 292 13.73 -26.38 2.60
CA GLU A 292 14.72 -27.26 1.98
C GLU A 292 14.20 -27.95 0.72
N LYS A 293 12.93 -28.34 0.66
CA LYS A 293 12.31 -28.82 -0.59
C LYS A 293 12.37 -27.76 -1.70
N ILE A 294 12.03 -26.51 -1.38
CA ILE A 294 12.04 -25.41 -2.36
C ILE A 294 13.46 -25.23 -2.94
N LYS A 295 14.49 -25.19 -2.08
CA LYS A 295 15.89 -25.09 -2.51
C LYS A 295 16.37 -26.25 -3.39
N GLN A 296 15.85 -27.47 -3.17
CA GLN A 296 16.32 -28.68 -3.84
C GLN A 296 15.54 -29.03 -5.12
N ALA A 297 14.24 -28.74 -5.16
CA ALA A 297 13.32 -29.19 -6.20
C ALA A 297 12.51 -28.06 -6.87
N GLY A 298 12.70 -26.80 -6.45
CA GLY A 298 11.91 -25.67 -6.92
C GLY A 298 10.52 -25.61 -6.28
N ILE A 299 9.60 -24.87 -6.91
CA ILE A 299 8.23 -24.72 -6.41
C ILE A 299 7.31 -25.82 -6.95
N SER A 300 6.42 -26.28 -6.06
CA SER A 300 5.34 -27.21 -6.33
C SER A 300 4.14 -26.90 -5.42
N GLN A 301 2.97 -27.41 -5.77
CA GLN A 301 1.76 -27.24 -4.97
C GLN A 301 1.87 -27.75 -3.52
N ASP A 302 2.75 -28.73 -3.23
CA ASP A 302 2.92 -29.29 -1.88
C ASP A 302 3.87 -28.50 -0.97
N VAL A 303 4.69 -27.59 -1.53
CA VAL A 303 5.49 -26.65 -0.71
C VAL A 303 4.76 -25.34 -0.45
N CYS A 304 3.87 -24.91 -1.34
CA CYS A 304 3.07 -23.68 -1.19
C CYS A 304 1.87 -23.85 -0.24
N ILE A 305 2.16 -24.07 1.04
CA ILE A 305 1.16 -24.26 2.12
C ILE A 305 0.90 -22.93 2.84
N ASN A 306 -0.37 -22.53 2.98
CA ASN A 306 -0.77 -21.44 3.86
C ASN A 306 -1.84 -21.93 4.85
N ASP A 307 -1.48 -22.03 6.14
CA ASP A 307 -2.38 -22.49 7.22
C ASP A 307 -3.60 -21.59 7.44
N LEU A 308 -3.58 -20.34 6.98
CA LEU A 308 -4.72 -19.44 7.08
C LEU A 308 -5.78 -19.69 6.00
N GLU A 309 -5.47 -20.46 4.93
CA GLU A 309 -6.41 -20.74 3.85
C GLU A 309 -7.73 -21.37 4.31
N PRO A 310 -7.75 -22.47 5.09
CA PRO A 310 -9.01 -23.11 5.49
C PRO A 310 -9.94 -22.13 6.23
N THR A 311 -9.39 -21.32 7.13
CA THR A 311 -10.16 -20.32 7.88
C THR A 311 -10.54 -19.12 7.03
N ALA A 312 -9.69 -18.64 6.13
CA ALA A 312 -10.04 -17.58 5.17
C ALA A 312 -11.17 -18.03 4.24
N PHE A 313 -11.21 -19.32 3.87
CA PHE A 313 -12.27 -19.92 3.08
C PHE A 313 -13.59 -20.15 3.86
N GLU A 314 -13.53 -20.30 5.18
CA GLU A 314 -14.71 -20.25 6.06
C GLU A 314 -15.27 -18.82 6.22
N VAL A 315 -14.38 -17.82 6.26
CA VAL A 315 -14.75 -16.40 6.37
C VAL A 315 -15.28 -15.85 5.03
N LEU A 316 -14.67 -16.24 3.91
CA LEU A 316 -15.00 -15.77 2.56
C LEU A 316 -15.12 -16.96 1.58
N PRO A 317 -16.26 -17.66 1.53
CA PRO A 317 -16.43 -18.83 0.66
C PRO A 317 -16.32 -18.57 -0.85
N SER A 318 -16.48 -17.32 -1.31
CA SER A 318 -16.20 -16.93 -2.70
C SER A 318 -14.73 -17.10 -3.05
N LEU A 319 -13.81 -16.79 -2.13
CA LEU A 319 -12.37 -16.95 -2.31
C LEU A 319 -11.96 -18.42 -2.49
N LYS A 320 -12.61 -19.34 -1.78
CA LYS A 320 -12.42 -20.79 -1.97
C LYS A 320 -12.80 -21.22 -3.39
N ARG A 321 -13.98 -20.78 -3.87
CA ARG A 321 -14.45 -21.07 -5.23
C ARG A 321 -13.51 -20.50 -6.28
N LEU A 322 -13.05 -19.25 -6.09
CA LEU A 322 -12.07 -18.61 -6.97
C LEU A 322 -10.77 -19.42 -7.05
N LYS A 323 -10.13 -19.78 -5.91
CA LYS A 323 -8.92 -20.62 -5.90
C LYS A 323 -9.14 -21.95 -6.63
N GLN A 324 -10.25 -22.64 -6.36
CA GLN A 324 -10.56 -23.92 -6.99
C GLN A 324 -10.74 -23.79 -8.51
N ARG A 325 -11.37 -22.71 -8.99
CA ARG A 325 -11.52 -22.45 -10.43
C ARG A 325 -10.19 -22.09 -11.09
N ILE A 326 -9.36 -21.26 -10.47
CA ILE A 326 -8.02 -20.91 -10.97
C ILE A 326 -7.18 -22.19 -11.13
N HIS A 327 -7.14 -23.03 -10.10
CA HIS A 327 -6.38 -24.29 -10.13
C HIS A 327 -6.91 -25.30 -11.17
N ALA A 328 -8.23 -25.38 -11.37
CA ALA A 328 -8.82 -26.26 -12.37
C ALA A 328 -8.58 -25.77 -13.81
N ALA A 329 -8.68 -24.45 -14.05
CA ALA A 329 -8.53 -23.87 -15.39
C ALA A 329 -7.07 -23.72 -15.81
N GLY A 330 -6.16 -23.36 -14.90
CA GLY A 330 -4.71 -23.26 -15.14
C GLY A 330 -3.94 -24.57 -15.00
N ARG A 331 -4.61 -25.72 -15.16
CA ARG A 331 -3.99 -27.04 -14.97
C ARG A 331 -2.90 -27.28 -16.03
N GLY A 332 -1.65 -27.36 -15.58
CA GLY A 332 -0.48 -27.48 -16.46
C GLY A 332 0.11 -26.15 -16.91
N GLN A 333 -0.42 -25.02 -16.43
CA GLN A 333 0.16 -23.67 -16.59
C GLN A 333 0.78 -23.16 -15.29
N TYR A 334 0.24 -23.56 -14.12
CA TYR A 334 0.79 -23.19 -12.82
C TYR A 334 1.43 -24.38 -12.11
N ASP A 335 2.63 -24.16 -11.54
CA ASP A 335 3.33 -25.07 -10.64
C ASP A 335 2.66 -25.12 -9.26
N ALA A 336 2.08 -23.99 -8.83
CA ALA A 336 1.34 -23.84 -7.58
C ALA A 336 0.26 -22.76 -7.66
N VAL A 337 -0.87 -23.01 -7.00
CA VAL A 337 -1.92 -22.02 -6.76
C VAL A 337 -2.17 -21.92 -5.25
N PHE A 338 -2.00 -20.73 -4.66
CA PHE A 338 -2.07 -20.51 -3.21
C PHE A 338 -2.50 -19.09 -2.84
N MET A 339 -2.98 -18.88 -1.62
CA MET A 339 -3.34 -17.57 -1.08
C MET A 339 -2.13 -16.90 -0.40
N SER A 340 -1.94 -15.60 -0.61
CA SER A 340 -0.91 -14.83 0.09
C SER A 340 -1.45 -14.20 1.39
N GLY A 341 -0.63 -14.17 2.45
CA GLY A 341 -1.01 -13.62 3.76
C GLY A 341 -2.29 -14.24 4.33
N SER A 342 -3.19 -13.40 4.86
CA SER A 342 -4.55 -13.81 5.24
C SER A 342 -5.57 -13.65 4.10
N GLY A 343 -5.12 -13.57 2.85
CA GLY A 343 -5.94 -13.19 1.69
C GLY A 343 -6.19 -11.68 1.58
N SER A 344 -6.93 -11.21 0.56
CA SER A 344 -7.69 -12.01 -0.42
C SER A 344 -7.00 -12.36 -1.75
N THR A 345 -5.72 -12.03 -1.97
CA THR A 345 -5.04 -12.41 -3.22
C THR A 345 -4.76 -13.92 -3.30
N ILE A 346 -5.17 -14.52 -4.43
CA ILE A 346 -4.67 -15.81 -4.90
C ILE A 346 -3.50 -15.56 -5.86
N VAL A 347 -2.44 -16.34 -5.71
CA VAL A 347 -1.25 -16.36 -6.56
C VAL A 347 -1.31 -17.63 -7.41
N GLY A 348 -1.20 -17.50 -8.72
CA GLY A 348 -0.82 -18.59 -9.63
C GLY A 348 0.64 -18.41 -10.02
N LEU A 349 1.50 -19.37 -9.70
CA LEU A 349 2.94 -19.31 -9.99
C LEU A 349 3.28 -20.29 -11.13
N GLY A 350 4.15 -19.89 -12.06
CA GLY A 350 4.57 -20.68 -13.23
C GLY A 350 4.09 -20.08 -14.57
N SER A 351 3.08 -19.21 -14.55
CA SER A 351 2.59 -18.47 -15.71
C SER A 351 2.08 -17.08 -15.29
N PRO A 352 2.29 -16.03 -16.11
CA PRO A 352 1.73 -14.70 -15.89
C PRO A 352 0.26 -14.59 -16.35
N ASP A 353 -0.22 -15.53 -17.18
CA ASP A 353 -1.53 -15.48 -17.77
C ASP A 353 -2.61 -15.86 -16.74
N PRO A 354 -3.63 -15.03 -16.49
CA PRO A 354 -4.80 -15.45 -15.73
C PRO A 354 -5.69 -16.38 -16.57
N PRO A 355 -6.50 -17.25 -15.94
CA PRO A 355 -7.38 -18.14 -16.70
C PRO A 355 -8.52 -17.34 -17.36
N GLN A 356 -8.89 -17.71 -18.61
CA GLN A 356 -9.82 -16.95 -19.46
C GLN A 356 -11.14 -16.57 -18.79
N PHE A 357 -11.70 -17.44 -17.92
CA PHE A 357 -12.95 -17.18 -17.21
C PHE A 357 -12.94 -15.90 -16.34
N ILE A 358 -11.76 -15.38 -15.98
CA ILE A 358 -11.61 -14.10 -15.26
C ILE A 358 -12.07 -12.90 -16.12
N TYR A 359 -11.99 -13.03 -17.45
CA TYR A 359 -12.43 -12.01 -18.41
C TYR A 359 -13.82 -12.29 -19.00
N ASP A 360 -14.17 -13.56 -19.17
CA ASP A 360 -15.39 -13.98 -19.88
C ASP A 360 -16.67 -13.93 -19.01
N GLU A 361 -16.54 -13.91 -17.67
CA GLU A 361 -17.67 -14.01 -16.75
C GLU A 361 -17.88 -12.76 -15.89
N ASP A 362 -19.12 -12.23 -15.89
CA ASP A 362 -19.54 -11.02 -15.16
C ASP A 362 -19.17 -11.05 -13.67
N ASP A 363 -19.19 -12.23 -13.05
CA ASP A 363 -18.82 -12.47 -11.64
C ASP A 363 -17.37 -12.03 -11.31
N TYR A 364 -16.48 -11.92 -12.30
CA TYR A 364 -15.07 -11.57 -12.12
C TYR A 364 -14.65 -10.24 -12.75
N MET A 365 -15.56 -9.50 -13.38
CA MET A 365 -15.26 -8.22 -14.07
C MET A 365 -14.62 -7.13 -13.19
N ASN A 366 -14.70 -7.26 -11.86
CA ASN A 366 -14.08 -6.33 -10.89
C ASN A 366 -12.92 -6.97 -10.11
N VAL A 367 -12.39 -8.11 -10.55
CA VAL A 367 -11.20 -8.75 -9.99
C VAL A 367 -9.97 -7.94 -10.41
N PHE A 368 -9.13 -7.59 -9.44
CA PHE A 368 -7.82 -7.06 -9.72
C PHE A 368 -6.90 -8.19 -10.19
N VAL A 369 -6.28 -8.00 -11.35
CA VAL A 369 -5.25 -8.90 -11.89
C VAL A 369 -3.97 -8.12 -12.09
N SER A 370 -2.84 -8.69 -11.68
CA SER A 370 -1.51 -8.18 -12.00
C SER A 370 -0.57 -9.35 -12.25
N GLU A 371 0.18 -9.27 -13.34
CA GLU A 371 1.41 -10.05 -13.49
C GLU A 371 2.41 -9.61 -12.42
N ALA A 372 3.28 -10.53 -12.00
CA ALA A 372 4.44 -10.22 -11.18
C ALA A 372 5.58 -11.23 -11.40
N HIS A 373 6.75 -10.85 -10.90
CA HIS A 373 7.93 -11.70 -10.74
C HIS A 373 8.59 -11.39 -9.39
N PHE A 374 9.56 -12.21 -8.98
CA PHE A 374 10.27 -12.02 -7.72
C PHE A 374 11.31 -10.91 -7.83
N LEU A 375 11.47 -10.11 -6.76
CA LEU A 375 12.46 -9.05 -6.69
C LEU A 375 13.46 -9.26 -5.55
N THR A 376 14.66 -8.76 -5.78
CA THR A 376 15.74 -8.57 -4.79
C THR A 376 16.20 -7.11 -4.79
N ARG A 377 17.02 -6.75 -3.81
CA ARG A 377 17.76 -5.49 -3.78
C ARG A 377 19.20 -5.72 -3.32
N GLU A 378 20.10 -4.85 -3.74
CA GLU A 378 21.45 -4.77 -3.21
C GLU A 378 21.47 -4.09 -1.83
N GLU A 379 22.51 -4.38 -1.05
CA GLU A 379 22.73 -3.75 0.26
C GLU A 379 22.82 -2.21 0.12
N ASN A 380 22.22 -1.48 1.06
CA ASN A 380 22.15 0.00 1.08
C ASN A 380 21.42 0.66 -0.12
N GLN A 381 20.76 -0.10 -1.00
CA GLN A 381 19.88 0.40 -2.04
C GLN A 381 18.42 0.11 -1.69
N TRP A 382 17.46 0.92 -2.14
CA TRP A 382 16.04 0.55 -2.03
C TRP A 382 15.58 -0.26 -3.25
N TYR A 383 14.45 -0.97 -3.12
CA TYR A 383 13.85 -1.69 -4.25
C TYR A 383 13.51 -0.73 -5.40
N THR A 384 13.76 -1.17 -6.63
CA THR A 384 13.46 -0.46 -7.87
C THR A 384 12.23 -1.05 -8.56
N GLU A 385 11.48 -0.22 -9.29
CA GLU A 385 10.37 -0.70 -10.11
C GLU A 385 10.95 -1.41 -11.36
N PRO A 386 10.53 -2.64 -11.69
CA PRO A 386 11.12 -3.34 -12.83
C PRO A 386 10.83 -2.62 -14.14
N GLY A 387 11.88 -2.41 -14.93
CA GLY A 387 11.87 -1.56 -16.12
C GLY A 387 12.35 -0.13 -15.90
N SER A 388 12.53 0.33 -14.64
CA SER A 388 13.12 1.64 -14.36
C SER A 388 14.65 1.61 -14.45
N THR A 389 15.21 1.46 -15.66
CA THR A 389 16.63 1.77 -15.89
C THR A 389 16.86 3.26 -15.74
N PHE A 390 17.45 3.68 -14.61
CA PHE A 390 18.03 5.01 -14.50
C PHE A 390 19.09 5.17 -15.59
N SER A 391 18.94 6.18 -16.45
CA SER A 391 19.97 6.55 -17.43
C SER A 391 21.15 7.19 -16.68
N SER A 392 22.14 6.38 -16.31
CA SER A 392 23.40 6.85 -15.71
C SER A 392 24.26 7.56 -16.76
N SER A 393 23.88 8.79 -17.12
CA SER A 393 24.64 9.66 -18.02
C SER A 393 25.72 10.45 -17.28
N ASP A 394 26.63 9.74 -16.59
CA ASP A 394 27.89 10.31 -16.10
C ASP A 394 29.05 9.67 -16.87
N SER A 395 29.39 10.31 -17.99
CA SER A 395 30.68 10.09 -18.66
C SER A 395 31.72 11.01 -18.01
N PRO A 396 32.84 10.51 -17.46
CA PRO A 396 33.86 11.39 -16.91
C PRO A 396 34.48 12.22 -18.04
N VAL A 397 34.30 13.54 -17.97
CA VAL A 397 35.00 14.49 -18.84
C VAL A 397 36.48 14.49 -18.47
N THR A 398 37.28 13.71 -19.19
CA THR A 398 38.73 13.78 -19.09
C THR A 398 39.22 15.03 -19.81
N ASP A 399 39.55 16.08 -19.05
CA ASP A 399 40.28 17.23 -19.57
C ASP A 399 41.59 16.78 -20.24
N ARG A 400 41.69 16.96 -21.56
CA ARG A 400 42.98 16.96 -22.26
C ARG A 400 43.52 18.37 -22.30
N LEU A 401 44.28 18.74 -21.28
CA LEU A 401 45.21 19.85 -21.40
C LEU A 401 46.31 19.49 -22.41
N SER A 402 46.54 20.41 -23.32
CA SER A 402 47.58 20.38 -24.35
C SER A 402 48.97 20.61 -23.79
N ILE A 403 49.96 19.88 -24.33
CA ILE A 403 51.25 20.37 -24.87
C ILE A 403 51.61 19.43 -26.04
#